data_AF-A0A3N5MBX7-F1
#
_entry.id   AF-A0A3N5MBX7-F1
#
_cell.length_a   1.000
_cell.length_b   1.000
_cell.length_c   1.000
_cell.angle_alpha   90.00
_cell.angle_beta   90.00
_cell.angle_gamma   90.00
#
_symmetry.space_group_name_H-M   'P 1'
#
loop_
_entity.id
_entity.type
_entity.pdbx_description
1 polymer ?
#
loop_
_entity_poly.entity_id
_entity_poly.type
_entity_poly.pdbx_seq_one_letter_code
_entity_poly.pdbx_strand_id
1 'polypeptide(L)'
;IALAVGLTPELLPMVTTVSLARGALRLADCNVVVKRLSAMHGLGALDVLCTDKTGTLTEARIELAGYPDVTGSNSGRVLELAGLNSAFVSGVRSPLDDAIIAKAGAASACWTKIAELPFDYDRRCVSVVTGGRNSRILITKGAPEVVLALSTKVQHADGSVGELTQEQRGHLAAKIDEFAELGQRALKVSCCNNNGGTMR
;
A
#
# COMPACT_ATOMS: atom_id res chain seq x y z
N ILE A 1 49.76 -45.59 -19.92
CA ILE A 1 49.79 -44.13 -20.22
C ILE A 1 48.99 -43.83 -21.49
N ALA A 2 49.34 -44.37 -22.67
CA ALA A 2 48.59 -44.12 -23.91
C ALA A 2 47.08 -44.47 -23.85
N LEU A 3 46.71 -45.59 -23.22
CA LEU A 3 45.31 -45.99 -23.06
C LEU A 3 44.52 -45.03 -22.14
N ALA A 4 45.19 -44.44 -21.15
CA ALA A 4 44.55 -43.50 -20.20
C ALA A 4 44.29 -42.14 -20.84
N VAL A 5 45.21 -41.65 -21.68
CA VAL A 5 45.06 -40.41 -22.46
C VAL A 5 43.98 -40.56 -23.55
N GLY A 6 43.87 -41.75 -24.17
CA GLY A 6 42.84 -42.02 -25.17
C GLY A 6 41.41 -42.15 -24.63
N LEU A 7 41.23 -42.34 -23.32
CA LEU A 7 39.92 -42.51 -22.67
C LEU A 7 39.43 -41.24 -21.96
N THR A 8 40.31 -40.27 -21.68
CA THR A 8 39.93 -38.99 -21.09
C THR A 8 39.27 -38.11 -22.15
N PRO A 9 38.01 -37.67 -21.96
CA PRO A 9 37.34 -36.83 -22.94
C PRO A 9 37.81 -35.38 -22.80
N GLU A 10 38.97 -35.06 -23.38
CA GLU A 10 39.64 -33.74 -23.29
C GLU A 10 38.76 -32.59 -23.81
N LEU A 11 37.84 -32.86 -24.73
CA LEU A 11 36.95 -31.87 -25.31
C LEU A 11 35.66 -31.63 -24.52
N LEU A 12 35.33 -32.52 -23.56
CA LEU A 12 34.07 -32.44 -22.80
C LEU A 12 33.89 -31.09 -22.08
N PRO A 13 34.91 -30.53 -21.40
CA PRO A 13 34.79 -29.21 -20.76
C PRO A 13 34.46 -28.08 -21.75
N MET A 14 34.98 -28.17 -22.98
CA MET A 14 34.72 -27.19 -24.04
C MET A 14 33.27 -27.30 -24.55
N VAL A 15 32.81 -28.52 -24.84
CA VAL A 15 31.44 -28.79 -25.29
C VAL A 15 30.42 -28.32 -24.25
N THR A 16 30.64 -28.61 -22.97
CA THR A 16 29.74 -28.15 -21.90
C THR A 16 29.72 -26.63 -21.80
N THR A 17 30.89 -25.98 -21.92
CA THR A 17 30.99 -24.51 -21.83
C THR A 17 30.25 -23.83 -22.98
N VAL A 18 30.45 -24.29 -24.23
CA VAL A 18 29.77 -23.74 -25.42
C VAL A 18 28.26 -23.97 -25.34
N SER A 19 27.83 -25.14 -24.87
CA SER A 19 26.41 -25.46 -24.74
C SER A 19 25.72 -24.58 -23.69
N LEU A 20 26.35 -24.41 -22.52
CA LEU A 20 25.86 -23.51 -21.46
C LEU A 20 25.89 -22.05 -21.90
N ALA A 21 26.93 -21.61 -22.63
CA ALA A 21 27.00 -20.25 -23.14
C ALA A 21 25.87 -19.94 -24.12
N ARG A 22 25.54 -20.87 -25.04
CA ARG A 22 24.39 -20.72 -25.94
C ARG A 22 23.06 -20.65 -25.18
N GLY A 23 22.88 -21.47 -24.15
CA GLY A 23 21.67 -21.39 -23.32
C GLY A 23 21.58 -20.07 -22.53
N ALA A 24 22.70 -19.54 -22.06
CA ALA A 24 22.74 -18.23 -21.40
C ALA A 24 22.35 -17.09 -22.34
N LEU A 25 22.77 -17.14 -23.61
CA LEU A 25 22.32 -16.18 -24.63
C LEU A 25 20.81 -16.25 -24.86
N ARG A 26 20.23 -17.46 -24.94
CA ARG A 26 18.78 -17.63 -25.06
C ARG A 26 18.01 -17.08 -23.86
N LEU A 27 18.55 -17.22 -22.64
CA LEU A 27 17.95 -16.64 -21.44
C LEU A 27 18.03 -15.11 -21.44
N ALA A 28 19.11 -14.55 -22.00
CA ALA A 28 19.24 -13.09 -22.15
C ALA A 28 18.17 -12.51 -23.09
N ASP A 29 17.79 -13.23 -24.16
CA ASP A 29 16.66 -12.85 -25.02
C ASP A 29 15.31 -12.82 -24.26
N CYS A 30 15.23 -13.50 -23.11
CA CYS A 30 14.10 -13.47 -22.18
C CYS A 30 14.32 -12.51 -20.99
N ASN A 31 15.24 -11.56 -21.08
CA ASN A 31 15.62 -10.62 -20.03
C ASN A 31 16.20 -11.27 -18.75
N VAL A 32 16.80 -12.46 -18.87
CA VAL A 32 17.46 -13.16 -17.75
C VAL A 32 18.98 -13.11 -17.92
N VAL A 33 19.67 -12.48 -16.97
CA VAL A 33 21.13 -12.33 -17.01
C VAL A 33 21.83 -13.44 -16.23
N VAL A 34 22.54 -14.33 -16.94
CA VAL A 34 23.33 -15.41 -16.32
C VAL A 34 24.75 -14.92 -16.03
N LYS A 35 25.06 -14.64 -14.76
CA LYS A 35 26.41 -14.21 -14.34
C LYS A 35 27.43 -15.35 -14.22
N ARG A 36 26.96 -16.59 -14.04
CA ARG A 36 27.79 -17.79 -13.89
C ARG A 36 27.16 -18.94 -14.67
N LEU A 37 27.87 -19.51 -15.65
CA LEU A 37 27.34 -20.59 -16.49
C LEU A 37 26.93 -21.83 -15.68
N SER A 38 27.64 -22.11 -14.58
CA SER A 38 27.29 -23.20 -13.66
C SER A 38 25.91 -23.05 -13.01
N ALA A 39 25.40 -21.82 -12.88
CA ALA A 39 24.07 -21.57 -12.33
C ALA A 39 22.94 -22.12 -13.22
N MET A 40 23.18 -22.31 -14.53
CA MET A 40 22.16 -22.88 -15.42
C MET A 40 21.88 -24.35 -15.15
N HIS A 41 22.90 -25.14 -14.80
CA HIS A 41 22.67 -26.51 -14.35
C HIS A 41 21.86 -26.52 -13.05
N GLY A 42 22.20 -25.64 -12.10
CA GLY A 42 21.44 -25.51 -10.86
C GLY A 42 19.98 -25.14 -11.08
N LEU A 43 19.70 -24.24 -12.03
CA LEU A 43 18.32 -23.86 -12.40
C LEU A 43 17.55 -25.03 -13.04
N GLY A 44 18.21 -25.81 -13.89
CA GLY A 44 17.57 -26.96 -14.57
C GLY A 44 17.34 -28.17 -13.66
N ALA A 45 18.10 -28.30 -12.57
CA ALA A 45 18.00 -29.39 -11.60
C ALA A 45 17.28 -28.96 -10.31
N LEU A 46 16.51 -27.87 -10.36
CA LEU A 46 15.91 -27.27 -9.17
C LEU A 46 14.63 -28.01 -8.77
N ASP A 47 14.62 -28.60 -7.56
CA ASP A 47 13.44 -29.25 -6.98
C ASP A 47 12.66 -28.33 -6.02
N VAL A 48 13.33 -27.37 -5.38
CA VAL A 48 12.74 -26.44 -4.41
C VAL A 48 13.14 -25.01 -4.74
N LEU A 49 12.13 -24.16 -4.97
CA LEU A 49 12.31 -22.73 -5.22
C LEU A 49 12.01 -21.92 -3.95
N CYS A 50 13.05 -21.38 -3.33
CA CYS A 50 12.91 -20.38 -2.28
C CYS A 50 12.87 -18.98 -2.93
N THR A 51 11.81 -18.24 -2.68
CA THR A 51 11.63 -16.87 -3.18
C THR A 51 11.42 -15.91 -2.02
N ASP A 52 11.92 -14.69 -2.16
CA ASP A 52 11.58 -13.61 -1.23
C ASP A 52 10.17 -13.06 -1.56
N LYS A 53 9.49 -12.46 -0.58
CA LYS A 53 8.17 -11.84 -0.76
C LYS A 53 8.28 -10.43 -1.31
N THR A 54 9.04 -9.58 -0.64
CA THR A 54 9.06 -8.13 -0.92
C THR A 54 10.01 -7.84 -2.07
N GLY A 55 9.50 -7.23 -3.15
CA GLY A 55 10.32 -6.90 -4.32
C GLY A 55 10.63 -8.07 -5.26
N THR A 56 10.14 -9.29 -4.95
CA THR A 56 10.19 -10.45 -5.86
C THR A 56 8.78 -10.95 -6.18
N LEU A 57 8.02 -11.47 -5.20
CA LEU A 57 6.62 -11.85 -5.41
C LEU A 57 5.68 -10.64 -5.45
N THR A 58 6.04 -9.57 -4.74
CA THR A 58 5.29 -8.33 -4.67
C THR A 58 6.09 -7.19 -5.29
N GLU A 59 5.42 -6.22 -5.88
CA GLU A 59 6.07 -5.09 -6.55
C GLU A 59 6.72 -4.08 -5.59
N ALA A 60 6.76 -4.38 -4.29
CA ALA A 60 7.17 -3.47 -3.21
C ALA A 60 6.46 -2.10 -3.25
N ARG A 61 5.23 -2.09 -3.77
CA ARG A 61 4.34 -0.92 -3.83
C ARG A 61 3.10 -1.15 -2.99
N ILE A 62 2.64 -0.10 -2.32
CA ILE A 62 1.37 -0.08 -1.63
C ILE A 62 0.31 0.47 -2.58
N GLU A 63 -0.85 -0.17 -2.62
CA GLU A 63 -2.00 0.29 -3.39
C GLU A 63 -3.24 0.39 -2.47
N LEU A 64 -4.10 1.37 -2.73
CA LEU A 64 -5.33 1.56 -1.96
C LEU A 64 -6.39 0.53 -2.39
N ALA A 65 -6.62 -0.48 -1.56
CA ALA A 65 -7.56 -1.57 -1.85
C ALA A 65 -9.05 -1.15 -1.79
N GLY A 66 -9.40 -0.24 -0.88
CA GLY A 66 -10.78 0.20 -0.68
C GLY A 66 -10.90 1.45 0.18
N TYR A 67 -12.07 2.09 0.13
CA TYR A 67 -12.40 3.31 0.88
C TYR A 67 -13.88 3.27 1.30
N PRO A 68 -14.28 2.26 2.08
CA PRO A 68 -15.68 2.07 2.47
C PRO A 68 -16.15 3.17 3.43
N ASP A 69 -17.42 3.52 3.34
CA ASP A 69 -18.13 4.25 4.39
C ASP A 69 -18.74 3.29 5.42
N VAL A 70 -19.62 3.81 6.29
CA VAL A 70 -20.31 3.02 7.33
C VAL A 70 -21.18 1.88 6.78
N THR A 71 -21.58 1.95 5.50
CA THR A 71 -22.36 0.89 4.83
C THR A 71 -21.49 -0.20 4.23
N GLY A 72 -20.16 -0.04 4.26
CA GLY A 72 -19.21 -0.94 3.62
C GLY A 72 -19.01 -0.66 2.12
N SER A 73 -19.74 0.29 1.54
CA SER A 73 -19.60 0.67 0.13
C SER A 73 -18.53 1.74 -0.06
N ASN A 74 -17.78 1.64 -1.17
CA ASN A 74 -16.77 2.65 -1.52
C ASN A 74 -17.39 4.03 -1.69
N SER A 75 -16.91 5.00 -0.91
CA SER A 75 -17.46 6.36 -0.88
C SER A 75 -16.47 7.40 -1.38
N GLY A 76 -16.85 8.15 -2.42
CA GLY A 76 -16.03 9.24 -2.96
C GLY A 76 -15.69 10.31 -1.92
N ARG A 77 -16.56 10.51 -0.93
CA ARG A 77 -16.32 11.46 0.17
C ARG A 77 -15.20 11.00 1.10
N VAL A 78 -15.13 9.70 1.42
CA VAL A 78 -14.04 9.13 2.23
C VAL A 78 -12.71 9.27 1.49
N LEU A 79 -12.69 8.95 0.20
CA LEU A 79 -11.51 9.11 -0.65
C LEU A 79 -11.04 10.57 -0.76
N GLU A 80 -11.98 11.52 -0.92
CA GLU A 80 -11.69 12.95 -0.96
C GLU A 80 -11.03 13.42 0.35
N LEU A 81 -11.63 13.09 1.50
CA LEU A 81 -11.09 13.47 2.80
C LEU A 81 -9.72 12.84 3.07
N ALA A 82 -9.56 11.55 2.75
CA ALA A 82 -8.29 10.85 2.85
C ALA A 82 -7.22 11.50 1.96
N GLY A 83 -7.59 11.85 0.72
CA GLY A 83 -6.74 12.52 -0.26
C GLY A 83 -6.30 13.89 0.21
N LEU A 84 -7.22 14.72 0.70
CA LEU A 84 -6.90 16.05 1.23
C LEU A 84 -5.96 15.97 2.45
N ASN A 85 -6.21 15.05 3.38
CA ASN A 85 -5.32 14.85 4.53
C ASN A 85 -3.92 14.41 4.08
N SER A 86 -3.83 13.45 3.16
CA SER A 86 -2.56 12.92 2.64
C SER A 86 -1.80 13.94 1.78
N ALA A 87 -2.51 14.81 1.04
CA ALA A 87 -1.90 15.84 0.22
C ALA A 87 -1.35 17.02 1.04
N PHE A 88 -1.99 17.33 2.17
CA PHE A 88 -1.63 18.50 2.98
C PHE A 88 -0.73 18.19 4.18
N VAL A 89 -0.61 16.94 4.63
CA VAL A 89 0.33 16.58 5.71
C VAL A 89 1.76 16.96 5.33
N SER A 90 2.43 17.78 6.15
CA SER A 90 3.87 17.99 6.00
C SER A 90 4.66 16.85 6.64
N GLY A 91 5.87 16.62 6.15
CA GLY A 91 6.84 15.72 6.77
C GLY A 91 7.23 14.55 5.88
N VAL A 92 7.62 13.42 6.50
CA VAL A 92 8.00 12.20 5.78
C VAL A 92 6.75 11.59 5.17
N ARG A 93 6.68 11.58 3.84
CA ARG A 93 5.59 10.91 3.12
C ARG A 93 5.61 9.42 3.43
N SER A 94 4.48 8.89 3.87
CA SER A 94 4.29 7.47 4.02
C SER A 94 3.92 6.85 2.67
N PRO A 95 4.38 5.63 2.35
CA PRO A 95 3.89 4.90 1.18
C PRO A 95 2.36 4.70 1.18
N LEU A 96 1.71 4.76 2.34
CA LEU A 96 0.24 4.78 2.45
C LEU A 96 -0.37 6.07 1.89
N ASP A 97 0.28 7.20 2.15
CA ASP A 97 -0.19 8.51 1.70
C ASP A 97 -0.05 8.63 0.18
N ASP A 98 1.07 8.14 -0.36
CA ASP A 98 1.30 8.12 -1.80
C ASP A 98 0.24 7.25 -2.51
N ALA A 99 -0.13 6.09 -1.95
CA ALA A 99 -1.19 5.24 -2.47
C ALA A 99 -2.57 5.92 -2.45
N ILE A 100 -2.88 6.67 -1.40
CA ILE A 100 -4.12 7.44 -1.29
C ILE A 100 -4.15 8.59 -2.31
N ILE A 101 -3.06 9.36 -2.42
CA ILE A 101 -2.95 10.49 -3.36
C ILE A 101 -3.07 10.00 -4.80
N ALA A 102 -2.39 8.90 -5.15
CA ALA A 102 -2.46 8.31 -6.48
C ALA A 102 -3.89 7.94 -6.88
N LYS A 103 -4.71 7.47 -5.93
CA LYS A 103 -6.11 7.11 -6.17
C LYS A 103 -7.08 8.30 -6.13
N ALA A 104 -6.87 9.24 -5.20
CA ALA A 104 -7.75 10.40 -5.00
C ALA A 104 -7.59 11.47 -6.10
N GLY A 105 -6.43 11.53 -6.75
CA GLY A 105 -6.12 12.52 -7.78
C GLY A 105 -5.94 13.94 -7.22
N ALA A 106 -5.99 14.95 -8.09
CA ALA A 106 -5.71 16.35 -7.75
C ALA A 106 -6.88 17.09 -7.06
N ALA A 107 -7.48 16.48 -6.03
CA ALA A 107 -8.59 17.07 -5.27
C ALA A 107 -8.22 18.36 -4.50
N SER A 108 -6.93 18.65 -4.37
CA SER A 108 -6.42 19.76 -3.55
C SER A 108 -6.48 21.15 -4.20
N ALA A 109 -6.80 21.27 -5.50
CA ALA A 109 -6.73 22.57 -6.20
C ALA A 109 -7.65 23.65 -5.60
N CYS A 110 -8.77 23.26 -4.99
CA CYS A 110 -9.76 24.16 -4.40
C CYS A 110 -9.62 24.35 -2.88
N TRP A 111 -8.61 23.74 -2.27
CA TRP A 111 -8.41 23.73 -0.82
C TRP A 111 -7.03 24.31 -0.48
N THR A 112 -6.93 24.99 0.65
CA THR A 112 -5.65 25.47 1.18
C THR A 112 -5.43 24.90 2.57
N LYS A 113 -4.17 24.57 2.90
CA LYS A 113 -3.83 24.21 4.28
C LYS A 113 -3.81 25.45 5.15
N ILE A 114 -4.56 25.41 6.25
CA ILE A 114 -4.55 26.44 7.30
C ILE A 114 -3.60 26.05 8.43
N ALA A 115 -3.73 24.81 8.92
CA ALA A 115 -2.92 24.31 10.03
C ALA A 115 -2.80 22.79 9.94
N GLU A 116 -1.85 22.23 10.68
CA GLU A 116 -1.72 20.79 10.86
C GLU A 116 -1.29 20.48 12.29
N LEU A 117 -1.65 19.27 12.71
CA LEU A 117 -1.08 18.60 13.85
C LEU A 117 -0.44 17.33 13.29
N PRO A 118 0.91 17.29 13.17
CA PRO A 118 1.62 16.20 12.50
C PRO A 118 1.38 14.86 13.18
N PHE A 119 1.81 13.78 12.54
CA PHE A 119 1.71 12.46 13.12
C PHE A 119 2.41 12.42 14.49
N ASP A 120 1.65 12.02 15.48
CA ASP A 120 2.07 11.91 16.87
C ASP A 120 1.91 10.43 17.28
N TYR A 121 2.96 9.83 17.83
CA TYR A 121 2.98 8.41 18.20
C TYR A 121 2.02 8.08 19.35
N ASP A 122 1.76 9.01 20.26
CA ASP A 122 0.81 8.82 21.36
C ASP A 122 -0.63 8.92 20.82
N ARG A 123 -0.88 9.88 19.91
CA ARG A 123 -2.20 10.06 19.28
C ARG A 123 -2.47 9.08 18.15
N ARG A 124 -1.45 8.47 17.55
CA ARG A 124 -1.52 7.53 16.40
C ARG A 124 -2.37 8.06 15.23
N CYS A 125 -2.41 9.38 15.04
CA CYS A 125 -3.14 10.04 13.98
C CYS A 125 -2.50 11.37 13.58
N VAL A 126 -2.88 11.83 12.40
CA VAL A 126 -2.52 13.13 11.84
C VAL A 126 -3.78 13.92 11.53
N SER A 127 -3.76 15.21 11.83
CA SER A 127 -4.91 16.10 11.61
C SER A 127 -4.49 17.30 10.77
N VAL A 128 -5.27 17.65 9.75
CA VAL A 128 -5.06 18.86 8.95
C VAL A 128 -6.31 19.72 8.98
N VAL A 129 -6.14 21.03 9.04
CA VAL A 129 -7.22 22.00 8.88
C VAL A 129 -7.10 22.57 7.49
N THR A 130 -8.13 22.36 6.68
CA THR A 130 -8.21 22.90 5.32
C THR A 130 -9.22 24.04 5.25
N GLY A 131 -8.89 25.05 4.44
CA GLY A 131 -9.75 26.18 4.10
C GLY A 131 -10.21 26.09 2.65
N GLY A 132 -11.52 26.10 2.44
CA GLY A 132 -12.15 26.29 1.13
C GLY A 132 -12.83 27.66 1.05
N ARG A 133 -13.49 27.95 -0.09
CA ARG A 133 -14.10 29.26 -0.40
C ARG A 133 -15.03 29.84 0.68
N ASN A 134 -15.66 29.02 1.53
CA ASN A 134 -16.50 29.46 2.66
C ASN A 134 -16.61 28.42 3.80
N SER A 135 -15.71 27.45 3.88
CA SER A 135 -15.75 26.44 4.95
C SER A 135 -14.36 26.02 5.40
N ARG A 136 -14.24 25.77 6.70
CA ARG A 136 -13.06 25.17 7.32
C ARG A 136 -13.42 23.76 7.77
N ILE A 137 -12.57 22.81 7.40
CA ILE A 137 -12.76 21.41 7.76
C ILE A 137 -11.48 20.92 8.45
N LEU A 138 -11.63 20.38 9.64
CA LEU A 138 -10.60 19.57 10.29
C LEU A 138 -10.74 18.15 9.77
N ILE A 139 -9.69 17.57 9.21
CA ILE A 139 -9.66 16.20 8.70
C ILE A 139 -8.61 15.43 9.49
N THR A 140 -9.03 14.37 10.18
CA THR A 140 -8.13 13.50 10.95
C THR A 140 -8.08 12.11 10.32
N LYS A 141 -6.87 11.61 10.08
CA LYS A 141 -6.59 10.27 9.56
C LYS A 141 -5.64 9.55 10.51
N GLY A 142 -5.88 8.27 10.80
CA GLY A 142 -4.99 7.52 11.67
C GLY A 142 -5.47 6.11 11.96
N ALA A 143 -4.96 5.56 13.07
CA ALA A 143 -5.34 4.25 13.58
C ALA A 143 -6.87 4.16 13.73
N PRO A 144 -7.53 3.16 13.11
CA PRO A 144 -8.99 3.06 13.09
C PRO A 144 -9.65 3.15 14.46
N GLU A 145 -9.10 2.47 15.45
CA GLU A 145 -9.59 2.43 16.82
C GLU A 145 -9.50 3.78 17.52
N VAL A 146 -8.44 4.56 17.28
CA VAL A 146 -8.28 5.89 17.87
C VAL A 146 -9.27 6.87 17.26
N VAL A 147 -9.34 6.90 15.93
CA VAL A 147 -10.22 7.85 15.24
C VAL A 147 -11.68 7.48 15.47
N LEU A 148 -12.02 6.18 15.57
CA LEU A 148 -13.36 5.72 15.91
C LEU A 148 -13.77 6.13 17.33
N ALA A 149 -12.86 6.04 18.30
CA ALA A 149 -13.13 6.48 19.67
C ALA A 149 -13.43 7.99 19.76
N LEU A 150 -12.81 8.80 18.91
CA LEU A 150 -13.04 10.25 18.82
C LEU A 150 -14.29 10.62 18.00
N SER A 151 -14.87 9.70 17.24
CA SER A 151 -16.02 9.97 16.36
C SER A 151 -17.32 9.86 17.15
N THR A 152 -18.17 10.89 17.10
CA THR A 152 -19.51 10.86 17.73
C THR A 152 -20.62 10.74 16.69
N LYS A 153 -20.36 11.18 15.47
CA LYS A 153 -21.32 11.21 14.37
C LYS A 153 -20.82 10.36 13.20
N VAL A 154 -21.70 10.16 12.23
CA VAL A 154 -21.38 9.49 10.97
C VAL A 154 -22.00 10.28 9.82
N GLN A 155 -21.24 10.42 8.73
CA GLN A 155 -21.76 10.97 7.48
C GLN A 155 -22.15 9.82 6.54
N HIS A 156 -23.40 9.83 6.07
CA HIS A 156 -23.91 8.87 5.10
C HIS A 156 -23.60 9.31 3.66
N ALA A 157 -23.75 8.39 2.70
CA ALA A 157 -23.46 8.65 1.28
C ALA A 157 -24.32 9.77 0.66
N ASP A 158 -25.54 9.99 1.18
CA ASP A 158 -26.43 11.10 0.79
C ASP A 158 -26.01 12.46 1.37
N GLY A 159 -24.94 12.49 2.18
CA GLY A 159 -24.44 13.67 2.86
C GLY A 159 -25.13 13.97 4.19
N SER A 160 -26.15 13.22 4.58
CA SER A 160 -26.80 13.34 5.89
C SER A 160 -25.84 12.94 7.01
N VAL A 161 -26.06 13.51 8.20
CA VAL A 161 -25.20 13.29 9.37
C VAL A 161 -26.07 12.78 10.50
N GLY A 162 -25.77 11.56 10.95
CA GLY A 162 -26.43 10.92 12.09
C GLY A 162 -25.49 10.77 13.30
N GLU A 163 -26.07 10.41 14.44
CA GLU A 163 -25.30 9.94 15.59
C GLU A 163 -24.70 8.56 15.27
N LEU A 164 -23.44 8.34 15.68
CA LEU A 164 -22.76 7.07 15.47
C LEU A 164 -23.24 6.06 16.52
N THR A 165 -24.15 5.17 16.12
CA THR A 165 -24.76 4.20 17.04
C THR A 165 -23.77 3.11 17.47
N GLN A 166 -24.06 2.44 18.59
CA GLN A 166 -23.21 1.34 19.07
C GLN A 166 -23.18 0.15 18.09
N GLU A 167 -24.29 -0.10 17.39
CA GLU A 167 -24.37 -1.10 16.32
C GLU A 167 -23.43 -0.77 15.16
N GLN A 168 -23.45 0.49 14.69
CA GLN A 168 -22.53 0.95 13.63
C GLN A 168 -21.07 0.89 14.06
N ARG A 169 -20.76 1.20 15.33
CA ARG A 169 -19.41 1.03 15.88
C ARG A 169 -18.96 -0.43 15.82
N GLY A 170 -19.84 -1.36 16.19
CA GLY A 170 -19.58 -2.79 16.10
C GLY A 170 -19.34 -3.26 14.67
N HIS A 171 -20.17 -2.80 13.73
CA HIS A 171 -20.00 -3.14 12.31
C HIS A 171 -18.67 -2.63 11.74
N LEU A 172 -18.30 -1.38 12.06
CA LEU A 172 -17.01 -0.81 11.65
C LEU A 172 -15.83 -1.57 12.24
N ALA A 173 -15.90 -1.99 13.52
CA ALA A 173 -14.87 -2.79 14.16
C ALA A 173 -14.68 -4.15 13.46
N ALA A 174 -15.79 -4.86 13.20
CA ALA A 174 -15.75 -6.13 12.48
C ALA A 174 -15.15 -5.98 11.07
N LYS A 175 -15.45 -4.88 10.37
CA LYS A 175 -14.88 -4.60 9.05
C LYS A 175 -13.36 -4.34 9.10
N ILE A 176 -12.88 -3.69 10.17
CA ILE A 176 -11.44 -3.48 10.39
C ILE A 176 -10.73 -4.83 10.61
N ASP A 177 -11.35 -5.74 11.36
CA ASP A 177 -10.82 -7.09 11.59
C ASP A 177 -10.78 -7.91 10.29
N GLU A 178 -11.82 -7.83 9.45
CA GLU A 178 -11.86 -8.46 8.12
C GLU A 178 -10.70 -7.98 7.23
N PHE A 179 -10.37 -6.68 7.26
CA PHE A 179 -9.21 -6.16 6.53
C PHE A 179 -7.90 -6.71 7.07
N ALA A 180 -7.77 -6.88 8.39
CA ALA A 180 -6.58 -7.47 9.00
C ALA A 180 -6.40 -8.94 8.59
N GLU A 181 -7.48 -9.73 8.52
CA GLU A 181 -7.45 -11.12 8.04
C GLU A 181 -6.99 -11.24 6.57
N LEU A 182 -7.35 -10.26 5.74
CA LEU A 182 -6.88 -10.15 4.35
C LEU A 182 -5.45 -9.61 4.23
N GLY A 183 -4.76 -9.33 5.34
CA GLY A 183 -3.42 -8.75 5.36
C GLY A 183 -3.39 -7.29 4.90
N GLN A 184 -4.53 -6.60 4.94
CA GLN A 184 -4.67 -5.20 4.56
C GLN A 184 -4.51 -4.29 5.78
N ARG A 185 -3.84 -3.15 5.59
CA ARG A 185 -3.71 -2.13 6.63
C ARG A 185 -4.87 -1.14 6.55
N ALA A 186 -5.69 -1.09 7.60
CA ALA A 186 -6.79 -0.14 7.68
C ALA A 186 -6.35 1.23 8.24
N LEU A 187 -6.93 2.30 7.70
CA LEU A 187 -6.87 3.66 8.24
C LEU A 187 -8.30 4.19 8.33
N LYS A 188 -8.60 4.93 9.39
CA LYS A 188 -9.88 5.66 9.47
C LYS A 188 -9.65 7.15 9.25
N VAL A 189 -10.61 7.76 8.56
CA VAL A 189 -10.69 9.19 8.32
C VAL A 189 -11.96 9.72 8.97
N SER A 190 -11.87 10.90 9.56
CA SER A 190 -12.99 11.64 10.14
C SER A 190 -12.85 13.12 9.82
N CYS A 191 -13.96 13.85 9.81
CA CYS A 191 -13.97 15.28 9.60
C CYS A 191 -14.82 16.03 10.63
N CYS A 192 -14.49 17.29 10.86
CA CYS A 192 -15.31 18.20 11.66
C CYS A 192 -15.39 19.57 10.98
N ASN A 193 -16.60 20.13 10.90
CA ASN A 193 -16.84 21.48 10.39
C ASN A 193 -16.96 22.47 11.56
N ASN A 194 -16.60 23.73 11.32
CA ASN A 194 -16.49 24.76 12.36
C ASN A 194 -17.81 25.15 13.07
N ASN A 195 -18.97 24.64 12.66
CA ASN A 195 -20.28 25.01 13.21
C ASN A 195 -20.79 24.10 14.35
N GLY A 196 -19.97 23.20 14.91
CA GLY A 196 -20.45 22.34 16.00
C GLY A 196 -19.47 21.38 16.68
N GLY A 197 -18.15 21.49 16.43
CA GLY A 197 -17.09 20.83 17.21
C GLY A 197 -17.12 19.28 17.28
N THR A 198 -18.05 18.62 16.59
CA THR A 198 -18.24 17.16 16.69
C THR A 198 -17.64 16.45 15.48
N MET A 199 -16.79 15.46 15.75
CA MET A 199 -16.13 14.62 14.76
C MET A 199 -17.12 13.61 14.18
N ARG A 200 -17.17 13.52 12.85
CA ARG A 200 -18.00 12.60 12.07
C ARG A 200 -17.20 11.82 11.03
#